data_AF-A0A7H8NTY8-F1
#
_entry.id   AF-A0A7H8NTY8-F1
#
_cell.length_a   1.000
_cell.length_b   1.000
_cell.length_c   1.000
_cell.angle_alpha   90.00
_cell.angle_beta   90.00
_cell.angle_gamma   90.00
#
_symmetry.space_group_name_H-M   'P 1'
#
loop_
_entity.id
_entity.type
_entity.pdbx_description
1 polymer ?
#
loop_
_entity_poly.entity_id
_entity_poly.type
_entity_poly.pdbx_seq_one_letter_code
_entity_poly.pdbx_strand_id
1 'polypeptide(L)'
;MIELLDLQQTLHAFAACNDDDEVYGSFGWVHATDGDLLQARFWLPPDEDTAFDDDSEVPAEARALGLGTFLEPATFADVLDVQKRQRPLSTLAEYAQALAYYHEYDAFQQVEGIDEALGEATALEQTAARDAGVGAGIFASFDLRLVACSADQLKAAAQRVAHLLDMPVGEALGRCRALPLVLGEALDRRRAQAIKDDFEAIGARLQVRGFKPFPWMDAPVLR
;
A
#
# COMPACT_ATOMS: atom_id res chain seq x y z
N MET A 1 -14.93 19.68 -13.08
CA MET A 1 -14.61 18.80 -14.22
C MET A 1 -14.19 17.49 -13.62
N ILE A 2 -14.91 16.42 -13.94
CA ILE A 2 -14.64 15.08 -13.42
C ILE A 2 -13.37 14.55 -14.11
N GLU A 3 -12.36 14.21 -13.31
CA GLU A 3 -11.16 13.52 -13.78
C GLU A 3 -11.44 12.02 -13.85
N LEU A 4 -11.26 11.44 -15.03
CA LEU A 4 -11.48 10.01 -15.27
C LEU A 4 -10.14 9.27 -15.32
N LEU A 5 -10.04 8.21 -14.52
CA LEU A 5 -8.89 7.33 -14.42
C LEU A 5 -9.14 6.04 -15.21
N ASP A 6 -8.09 5.41 -15.72
CA ASP A 6 -8.14 3.97 -16.03
C ASP A 6 -7.90 3.13 -14.76
N LEU A 7 -8.09 1.81 -14.87
CA LEU A 7 -7.91 0.92 -13.72
C LEU A 7 -6.51 1.01 -13.10
N GLN A 8 -5.46 1.14 -13.94
CA GLN A 8 -4.10 1.22 -13.43
C GLN A 8 -3.89 2.50 -12.60
N GLN A 9 -4.40 3.63 -13.10
CA GLN A 9 -4.38 4.92 -12.41
C GLN A 9 -5.20 4.87 -11.10
N THR A 10 -6.34 4.21 -11.09
CA THR A 10 -7.14 3.99 -9.87
C THR A 10 -6.35 3.20 -8.82
N LEU A 11 -5.74 2.07 -9.20
CA LEU A 11 -4.90 1.29 -8.29
C LEU A 11 -3.69 2.11 -7.80
N HIS A 12 -3.10 2.95 -8.65
CA HIS A 12 -2.01 3.87 -8.26
C HIS A 12 -2.48 4.92 -7.25
N ALA A 13 -3.71 5.43 -7.38
CA ALA A 13 -4.28 6.39 -6.43
C ALA A 13 -4.46 5.76 -5.04
N PHE A 14 -5.00 4.54 -4.96
CA PHE A 14 -5.09 3.78 -3.70
C PHE A 14 -3.71 3.47 -3.11
N ALA A 15 -2.76 3.04 -3.94
CA ALA A 15 -1.38 2.76 -3.53
C ALA A 15 -0.58 4.00 -3.08
N ALA A 16 -1.07 5.21 -3.39
CA ALA A 16 -0.46 6.45 -2.94
C ALA A 16 -0.74 6.75 -1.46
N CYS A 17 -1.88 6.28 -0.95
CA CYS A 17 -2.25 6.31 0.47
C CYS A 17 -1.25 5.51 1.32
N ASN A 18 -1.22 5.81 2.62
CA ASN A 18 -0.34 5.20 3.60
C ASN A 18 -0.98 4.00 4.29
N ASP A 19 -2.30 4.02 4.44
CA ASP A 19 -3.13 3.08 5.19
C ASP A 19 -4.61 3.24 4.79
N ASP A 20 -5.47 2.38 5.34
CA ASP A 20 -6.92 2.38 5.08
C ASP A 20 -7.62 3.65 5.59
N ASP A 21 -7.12 4.25 6.68
CA ASP A 21 -7.63 5.52 7.19
C ASP A 21 -7.42 6.66 6.17
N GLU A 22 -6.26 6.68 5.50
CA GLU A 22 -6.00 7.64 4.42
C GLU A 22 -6.83 7.34 3.17
N VAL A 23 -7.14 6.08 2.86
CA VAL A 23 -8.08 5.73 1.78
C VAL A 23 -9.46 6.30 2.08
N TYR A 24 -9.99 6.04 3.28
CA TYR A 24 -11.29 6.56 3.73
C TYR A 24 -11.33 8.09 3.74
N GLY A 25 -10.24 8.74 4.14
CA GLY A 25 -10.14 10.20 4.13
C GLY A 25 -9.91 10.83 2.75
N SER A 26 -9.59 10.05 1.72
CA SER A 26 -9.24 10.56 0.39
C SER A 26 -10.32 10.34 -0.66
N PHE A 27 -11.17 9.33 -0.48
CA PHE A 27 -12.17 8.94 -1.47
C PHE A 27 -13.53 8.74 -0.80
N GLY A 28 -14.58 9.35 -1.36
CA GLY A 28 -15.95 9.13 -0.92
C GLY A 28 -16.58 7.87 -1.50
N TRP A 29 -16.24 7.53 -2.76
CA TRP A 29 -16.76 6.35 -3.45
C TRP A 29 -15.84 5.94 -4.61
N VAL A 30 -16.02 4.74 -5.13
CA VAL A 30 -15.46 4.33 -6.43
C VAL A 30 -16.60 4.22 -7.43
N HIS A 31 -16.61 5.09 -8.44
CA HIS A 31 -17.52 4.99 -9.58
C HIS A 31 -16.79 4.44 -10.78
N ALA A 32 -17.49 3.67 -11.60
CA ALA A 32 -16.94 3.10 -12.83
C ALA A 32 -17.98 3.12 -13.95
N THR A 33 -17.51 3.14 -15.20
CA THR A 33 -18.36 2.83 -16.36
C THR A 33 -18.59 1.33 -16.46
N ASP A 34 -19.76 0.91 -16.93
CA ASP A 34 -20.10 -0.50 -17.14
C ASP A 34 -19.16 -1.21 -18.13
N GLY A 35 -19.07 -2.54 -18.00
CA GLY A 35 -18.39 -3.43 -18.93
C GLY A 35 -17.06 -3.98 -18.42
N ASP A 36 -16.10 -4.19 -19.33
CA ASP A 36 -14.77 -4.71 -19.00
C ASP A 36 -13.98 -3.68 -18.18
N LEU A 37 -13.60 -4.03 -16.94
CA LEU A 37 -12.86 -3.16 -16.04
C LEU A 37 -11.49 -2.72 -16.58
N LEU A 38 -10.88 -3.48 -17.51
CA LEU A 38 -9.65 -3.05 -18.16
C LEU A 38 -9.86 -1.90 -19.16
N GLN A 39 -11.09 -1.71 -19.64
CA GLN A 39 -11.48 -0.62 -20.53
C GLN A 39 -12.33 0.44 -19.81
N ALA A 40 -12.76 0.17 -18.59
CA ALA A 40 -13.60 1.07 -17.81
C ALA A 40 -12.87 2.37 -17.45
N ARG A 41 -13.67 3.41 -17.27
CA ARG A 41 -13.25 4.69 -16.69
C ARG A 41 -13.76 4.78 -15.27
N PHE A 42 -12.89 5.24 -14.38
CA PHE A 42 -13.15 5.37 -12.96
C PHE A 42 -13.16 6.83 -12.56
N TRP A 43 -13.93 7.12 -11.53
CA TRP A 43 -13.92 8.40 -10.85
C TRP A 43 -13.86 8.18 -9.35
N LEU A 44 -12.97 8.91 -8.70
CA LEU A 44 -12.73 8.89 -7.25
C LEU A 44 -13.09 10.27 -6.67
N PRO A 45 -14.38 10.54 -6.38
CA PRO A 45 -14.78 11.74 -5.66
C PRO A 45 -14.06 11.83 -4.30
N PRO A 46 -13.69 13.03 -3.83
CA PRO A 46 -12.94 13.20 -2.59
C PRO A 46 -13.75 12.90 -1.32
N ASP A 47 -15.08 12.97 -1.40
CA ASP A 47 -16.00 12.79 -0.28
C ASP A 47 -17.37 12.30 -0.78
N GLU A 48 -18.22 11.86 0.15
CA GLU A 48 -19.55 11.31 -0.14
C GLU A 48 -20.49 12.38 -0.71
N ASP A 49 -20.41 13.61 -0.21
CA ASP A 49 -21.20 14.76 -0.69
C ASP A 49 -20.91 15.08 -2.17
N THR A 50 -19.70 14.80 -2.65
CA THR A 50 -19.34 14.91 -4.05
C THR A 50 -19.72 13.65 -4.84
N ALA A 51 -19.71 12.48 -4.20
CA ALA A 51 -20.00 11.19 -4.83
C ALA A 51 -21.47 11.02 -5.20
N PHE A 52 -22.37 11.66 -4.46
CA PHE A 52 -23.82 11.55 -4.63
C PHE A 52 -24.50 12.92 -4.66
N ASP A 53 -25.64 13.01 -5.34
CA ASP A 53 -26.53 14.17 -5.26
C ASP A 53 -27.49 14.08 -4.05
N ASP A 54 -28.35 15.09 -3.89
CA ASP A 54 -29.29 15.19 -2.76
C ASP A 54 -30.26 13.99 -2.65
N ASP A 55 -30.48 13.25 -3.75
CA ASP A 55 -31.31 12.04 -3.80
C ASP A 55 -30.50 10.75 -3.60
N SER A 56 -29.23 10.87 -3.20
CA SER A 56 -28.27 9.76 -3.09
C SER A 56 -28.02 9.04 -4.42
N GLU A 57 -28.23 9.72 -5.55
CA GLU A 57 -27.90 9.19 -6.88
C GLU A 57 -26.52 9.65 -7.33
N VAL A 58 -25.92 8.93 -8.28
CA VAL A 58 -24.71 9.41 -8.96
C VAL A 58 -25.01 10.75 -9.65
N PRO A 59 -24.20 11.81 -9.45
CA PRO A 59 -24.46 13.14 -10.00
C PRO A 59 -24.71 13.11 -11.51
N ALA A 60 -25.63 13.96 -11.99
CA ALA A 60 -26.05 13.97 -13.40
C ALA A 60 -24.88 14.14 -14.38
N GLU A 61 -23.85 14.93 -14.02
CA GLU A 61 -22.64 15.09 -14.83
C GLU A 61 -21.78 13.81 -14.90
N ALA A 62 -21.71 13.04 -13.81
CA ALA A 62 -21.03 11.74 -13.78
C ALA A 62 -21.82 10.69 -14.57
N ARG A 63 -23.15 10.65 -14.41
CA ARG A 63 -24.03 9.77 -15.20
C ARG A 63 -23.95 10.05 -16.69
N ALA A 64 -23.84 11.32 -17.09
CA ALA A 64 -23.66 11.70 -18.50
C ALA A 64 -22.36 11.16 -19.11
N LEU A 65 -21.36 10.82 -18.28
CA LEU A 65 -20.12 10.15 -18.67
C LEU A 65 -20.23 8.61 -18.63
N GLY A 66 -21.40 8.07 -18.29
CA GLY A 66 -21.65 6.63 -18.17
C GLY A 66 -21.20 6.01 -16.85
N LEU A 67 -20.92 6.82 -15.82
CA LEU A 67 -20.51 6.32 -14.50
C LEU A 67 -21.71 5.83 -13.68
N GLY A 68 -21.55 4.67 -13.05
CA GLY A 68 -22.43 4.12 -12.03
C GLY A 68 -21.72 3.92 -10.70
N THR A 69 -22.44 3.48 -9.66
CA THR A 69 -21.83 3.03 -8.40
C THR A 69 -21.09 1.71 -8.64
N PHE A 70 -19.86 1.61 -8.15
CA PHE A 70 -19.08 0.38 -8.26
C PHE A 70 -18.83 -0.27 -6.90
N LEU A 71 -17.98 0.33 -6.06
CA LEU A 71 -17.66 -0.16 -4.73
C LEU A 71 -17.39 1.00 -3.76
N GLU A 72 -17.58 0.75 -2.48
CA GLU A 72 -17.02 1.59 -1.42
C GLU A 72 -15.48 1.54 -1.46
N PRO A 73 -14.78 2.62 -1.07
CA PRO A 73 -13.31 2.64 -1.07
C PRO A 73 -12.70 1.55 -0.19
N ALA A 74 -13.27 1.31 1.00
CA ALA A 74 -12.80 0.25 1.90
C ALA A 74 -12.96 -1.13 1.25
N THR A 75 -14.13 -1.43 0.69
CA THR A 75 -14.37 -2.69 -0.02
C THR A 75 -13.47 -2.86 -1.24
N PHE A 76 -13.23 -1.79 -2.00
CA PHE A 76 -12.29 -1.81 -3.11
C PHE A 76 -10.87 -2.17 -2.63
N ALA A 77 -10.39 -1.52 -1.57
CA ALA A 77 -9.09 -1.81 -0.96
C ALA A 77 -8.99 -3.25 -0.43
N ASP A 78 -10.05 -3.75 0.23
CA ASP A 78 -10.11 -5.13 0.74
C ASP A 78 -9.99 -6.16 -0.39
N VAL A 79 -10.65 -5.93 -1.52
CA VAL A 79 -10.52 -6.83 -2.69
C VAL A 79 -9.08 -6.84 -3.20
N LEU A 80 -8.43 -5.67 -3.29
CA LEU A 80 -7.03 -5.60 -3.68
C LEU A 80 -6.12 -6.32 -2.69
N ASP A 81 -6.34 -6.15 -1.38
CA ASP A 81 -5.54 -6.77 -0.33
C ASP A 81 -5.72 -8.30 -0.30
N VAL A 82 -6.94 -8.79 -0.43
CA VAL A 82 -7.22 -10.23 -0.52
C VAL A 82 -6.54 -10.83 -1.76
N GLN A 83 -6.69 -10.20 -2.92
CA GLN A 83 -6.01 -10.64 -4.15
C GLN A 83 -4.49 -10.61 -3.97
N LYS A 84 -3.96 -9.59 -3.28
CA LYS A 84 -2.53 -9.46 -2.99
C LYS A 84 -2.01 -10.58 -2.10
N ARG A 85 -2.72 -10.91 -1.03
CA ARG A 85 -2.37 -11.99 -0.10
C ARG A 85 -2.42 -13.36 -0.76
N GLN A 86 -3.36 -13.57 -1.67
CA GLN A 86 -3.48 -14.84 -2.41
C GLN A 86 -2.45 -14.95 -3.53
N ARG A 87 -2.20 -13.86 -4.26
CA ARG A 87 -1.30 -13.80 -5.41
C ARG A 87 -0.50 -12.48 -5.40
N PRO A 88 0.63 -12.42 -4.69
CA PRO A 88 1.42 -11.19 -4.52
C PRO A 88 1.95 -10.58 -5.82
N LEU A 89 2.09 -11.40 -6.86
CA LEU A 89 2.57 -11.01 -8.19
C LEU A 89 1.45 -10.87 -9.23
N SER A 90 0.19 -10.72 -8.78
CA SER A 90 -0.96 -10.51 -9.66
C SER A 90 -0.72 -9.40 -10.67
N THR A 91 -1.17 -9.63 -11.90
CA THR A 91 -1.22 -8.67 -13.00
C THR A 91 -2.42 -7.73 -12.87
N LEU A 92 -2.42 -6.62 -13.62
CA LEU A 92 -3.56 -5.70 -13.67
C LEU A 92 -4.86 -6.40 -14.09
N ALA A 93 -4.77 -7.37 -15.00
CA ALA A 93 -5.92 -8.16 -15.45
C ALA A 93 -6.48 -9.07 -14.36
N GLU A 94 -5.63 -9.64 -13.51
CA GLU A 94 -6.09 -10.46 -12.36
C GLU A 94 -6.75 -9.60 -11.29
N TYR A 95 -6.25 -8.38 -11.04
CA TYR A 95 -6.96 -7.43 -10.18
C TYR A 95 -8.30 -6.98 -10.76
N ALA A 96 -8.36 -6.71 -12.07
CA ALA A 96 -9.61 -6.43 -12.76
C ALA A 96 -10.62 -7.57 -12.58
N GLN A 97 -10.17 -8.82 -12.71
CA GLN A 97 -11.02 -9.99 -12.53
C GLN A 97 -11.54 -10.11 -11.09
N ALA A 98 -10.68 -9.92 -10.09
CA ALA A 98 -11.07 -9.98 -8.67
C ALA A 98 -12.10 -8.90 -8.32
N LEU A 99 -11.90 -7.67 -8.79
CA LEU A 99 -12.82 -6.55 -8.60
C LEU A 99 -14.17 -6.79 -9.28
N ALA A 100 -14.16 -7.25 -10.54
CA ALA A 100 -15.38 -7.56 -11.27
C ALA A 100 -16.17 -8.69 -10.58
N TYR A 101 -15.48 -9.74 -10.14
CA TYR A 101 -16.09 -10.84 -9.43
C TYR A 101 -16.72 -10.38 -8.11
N TYR A 102 -16.01 -9.58 -7.32
CA TYR A 102 -16.58 -9.07 -6.07
C TYR A 102 -17.81 -8.19 -6.35
N HIS A 103 -17.74 -7.30 -7.34
CA HIS A 103 -18.87 -6.44 -7.67
C HIS A 103 -20.12 -7.23 -8.13
N GLU A 104 -19.93 -8.34 -8.86
CA GLU A 104 -21.05 -9.17 -9.33
C GLU A 104 -21.63 -10.08 -8.24
N TYR A 105 -20.78 -10.64 -7.37
CA TYR A 105 -21.16 -11.71 -6.45
C TYR A 105 -21.14 -11.31 -4.96
N ASP A 106 -20.71 -10.10 -4.63
CA ASP A 106 -20.44 -9.62 -3.27
C ASP A 106 -19.62 -10.63 -2.44
N ALA A 107 -18.62 -11.21 -3.09
CA ALA A 107 -17.78 -12.26 -2.54
C ALA A 107 -16.37 -12.19 -3.13
N PHE A 108 -15.35 -12.47 -2.32
CA PHE A 108 -13.99 -12.56 -2.83
C PHE A 108 -13.84 -13.74 -3.78
N GLN A 109 -13.19 -13.50 -4.93
CA GLN A 109 -12.96 -14.54 -5.93
C GLN A 109 -12.19 -15.70 -5.31
N GLN A 110 -12.72 -16.91 -5.49
CA GLN A 110 -12.03 -18.14 -5.13
C GLN A 110 -11.34 -18.73 -6.37
N VAL A 111 -10.05 -19.06 -6.25
CA VAL A 111 -9.27 -19.66 -7.35
C VAL A 111 -9.57 -21.15 -7.46
N GLU A 112 -9.88 -21.63 -8.66
CA GLU A 112 -10.17 -23.04 -8.95
C GLU A 112 -8.92 -23.94 -8.70
N GLY A 113 -9.09 -25.03 -7.92
CA GLY A 113 -8.03 -26.01 -7.61
C GLY A 113 -7.51 -26.04 -6.17
N ILE A 114 -8.13 -25.30 -5.24
CA ILE A 114 -7.77 -25.28 -3.81
C ILE A 114 -9.03 -25.62 -3.00
N ASP A 115 -9.12 -26.84 -2.46
CA ASP A 115 -10.33 -27.43 -1.84
C ASP A 115 -10.50 -27.09 -0.34
N GLU A 116 -9.80 -26.08 0.15
CA GLU A 116 -9.96 -25.52 1.50
C GLU A 116 -9.89 -23.99 1.37
N ALA A 117 -10.78 -23.26 2.06
CA ALA A 117 -10.87 -21.80 2.06
C ALA A 117 -9.49 -21.14 1.89
N LEU A 118 -9.32 -20.32 0.84
CA LEU A 118 -8.01 -19.81 0.38
C LEU A 118 -7.05 -19.52 1.53
N GLY A 119 -6.05 -20.39 1.67
CA GLY A 119 -4.84 -20.06 2.40
C GLY A 119 -4.14 -18.90 1.69
N GLU A 120 -3.39 -18.11 2.46
CA GLU A 120 -2.49 -17.09 1.93
C GLU A 120 -1.47 -17.70 0.95
N ALA A 121 -0.89 -16.87 0.09
CA ALA A 121 0.21 -17.28 -0.78
C ALA A 121 1.29 -18.03 0.00
N THR A 122 1.87 -19.05 -0.62
CA THR A 122 2.89 -19.86 0.03
C THR A 122 4.09 -19.00 0.42
N ALA A 123 4.86 -19.44 1.43
CA ALA A 123 6.09 -18.75 1.83
C ALA A 123 7.07 -18.57 0.65
N LEU A 124 7.07 -19.50 -0.32
CA LEU A 124 7.88 -19.40 -1.54
C LEU A 124 7.42 -18.24 -2.43
N GLU A 125 6.11 -18.08 -2.64
CA GLU A 125 5.55 -16.99 -3.44
C GLU A 125 5.72 -15.63 -2.77
N GLN A 126 5.56 -15.57 -1.44
CA GLN A 126 5.84 -14.36 -0.66
C GLN A 126 7.33 -13.97 -0.77
N THR A 127 8.24 -14.95 -0.69
CA THR A 127 9.68 -14.72 -0.86
C THR A 127 9.99 -14.22 -2.28
N ALA A 128 9.42 -14.86 -3.31
CA ALA A 128 9.61 -14.44 -4.69
C ALA A 128 9.11 -13.00 -4.95
N ALA A 129 7.97 -12.62 -4.37
CA ALA A 129 7.46 -11.27 -4.44
C ALA A 129 8.39 -10.28 -3.75
N ARG A 130 8.88 -10.63 -2.55
CA ARG A 130 9.83 -9.81 -1.80
C ARG A 130 11.13 -9.58 -2.55
N ASP A 131 11.65 -10.62 -3.20
CA ASP A 131 12.84 -10.56 -4.06
C ASP A 131 12.61 -9.72 -5.31
N ALA A 132 11.40 -9.74 -5.87
CA ALA A 132 10.96 -8.84 -6.94
C ALA A 132 10.72 -7.38 -6.47
N GLY A 133 10.98 -7.08 -5.19
CA GLY A 133 10.81 -5.75 -4.60
C GLY A 133 9.35 -5.39 -4.31
N VAL A 134 8.45 -6.37 -4.30
CA VAL A 134 7.02 -6.20 -4.09
C VAL A 134 6.68 -6.36 -2.59
N GLY A 135 5.86 -5.46 -2.05
CA GLY A 135 5.41 -5.47 -0.66
C GLY A 135 4.31 -6.49 -0.40
N ALA A 136 4.04 -6.74 0.88
CA ALA A 136 2.98 -7.67 1.30
C ALA A 136 1.57 -7.08 1.13
N GLY A 137 1.41 -5.77 1.38
CA GLY A 137 0.14 -5.06 1.23
C GLY A 137 0.02 -4.26 -0.07
N ILE A 138 -1.07 -3.50 -0.15
CA ILE A 138 -1.42 -2.63 -1.30
C ILE A 138 -0.88 -1.20 -1.17
N PHE A 139 -0.16 -0.90 -0.09
CA PHE A 139 0.51 0.39 0.14
C PHE A 139 2.03 0.24 0.09
N ALA A 140 2.72 1.37 -0.15
CA ALA A 140 4.17 1.39 -0.17
C ALA A 140 4.72 1.08 1.23
N SER A 141 5.66 0.16 1.31
CA SER A 141 6.31 -0.22 2.57
C SER A 141 7.83 -0.11 2.49
N PHE A 142 8.47 0.09 3.63
CA PHE A 142 9.91 0.37 3.71
C PHE A 142 10.59 -0.42 4.81
N ASP A 143 11.77 -0.97 4.49
CA ASP A 143 12.69 -1.48 5.49
C ASP A 143 13.82 -0.47 5.71
N LEU A 144 14.17 -0.26 6.97
CA LEU A 144 15.21 0.67 7.36
C LEU A 144 16.30 -0.07 8.14
N ARG A 145 17.55 0.13 7.71
CA ARG A 145 18.74 -0.39 8.39
C ARG A 145 19.71 0.74 8.66
N LEU A 146 20.18 0.85 9.89
CA LEU A 146 21.35 1.66 10.22
C LEU A 146 22.59 0.96 9.67
N VAL A 147 23.32 1.61 8.76
CA VAL A 147 24.49 1.01 8.08
C VAL A 147 25.80 1.71 8.41
N ALA A 148 25.77 2.97 8.83
CA ALA A 148 26.96 3.63 9.36
C ALA A 148 26.60 4.67 10.42
N CYS A 149 27.46 4.80 11.43
CA CYS A 149 27.43 5.85 12.43
C CYS A 149 28.88 6.15 12.83
N SER A 150 29.24 7.44 12.92
CA SER A 150 30.59 7.82 13.35
C SER A 150 30.74 7.61 14.87
N ALA A 151 31.99 7.47 15.34
CA ALA A 151 32.26 7.27 16.76
C ALA A 151 31.69 8.41 17.64
N ASP A 152 31.73 9.65 17.13
CA ASP A 152 31.20 10.83 17.82
C ASP A 152 29.68 10.81 17.97
N GLN A 153 28.98 10.12 17.06
CA GLN A 153 27.52 10.02 17.03
C GLN A 153 27.00 8.71 17.62
N LEU A 154 27.89 7.78 17.98
CA LEU A 154 27.53 6.44 18.43
C LEU A 154 26.61 6.45 19.66
N LYS A 155 26.84 7.35 20.61
CA LYS A 155 25.98 7.50 21.79
C LYS A 155 24.59 8.02 21.41
N ALA A 156 24.51 9.01 20.53
CA ALA A 156 23.25 9.59 20.09
C ALA A 156 22.42 8.59 19.24
N ALA A 157 23.10 7.81 18.39
CA ALA A 157 22.47 6.71 17.64
C ALA A 157 21.95 5.63 18.58
N ALA A 158 22.73 5.20 19.58
CA ALA A 158 22.30 4.22 20.56
C ALA A 158 21.06 4.68 21.36
N GLN A 159 20.96 5.96 21.71
CA GLN A 159 19.79 6.51 22.39
C GLN A 159 18.53 6.47 21.51
N ARG A 160 18.65 6.82 20.22
CA ARG A 160 17.54 6.73 19.26
C ARG A 160 17.11 5.29 19.03
N VAL A 161 18.06 4.38 18.82
CA VAL A 161 17.77 2.94 18.68
C VAL A 161 17.07 2.40 19.93
N ALA A 162 17.56 2.75 21.12
CA ALA A 162 16.95 2.35 22.38
C ALA A 162 15.50 2.81 22.49
N HIS A 163 15.21 4.05 22.09
CA HIS A 163 13.85 4.58 22.09
C HIS A 163 12.97 3.92 21.02
N LEU A 164 13.48 3.79 19.80
CA LEU A 164 12.74 3.24 18.65
C LEU A 164 12.36 1.77 18.84
N LEU A 165 13.29 0.97 19.35
CA LEU A 165 13.15 -0.48 19.51
C LEU A 165 12.78 -0.90 20.94
N ASP A 166 12.48 0.08 21.80
CA ASP A 166 12.14 -0.10 23.22
C ASP A 166 13.11 -1.05 23.96
N MET A 167 14.40 -0.71 23.94
CA MET A 167 15.47 -1.53 24.54
C MET A 167 16.45 -0.71 25.38
N PRO A 168 17.20 -1.33 26.31
CA PRO A 168 18.19 -0.62 27.10
C PRO A 168 19.30 0.03 26.24
N VAL A 169 19.73 1.25 26.59
CA VAL A 169 20.77 1.99 25.86
C VAL A 169 22.09 1.22 25.76
N GLY A 170 22.45 0.44 26.79
CA GLY A 170 23.66 -0.38 26.76
C GLY A 170 23.61 -1.48 25.69
N GLU A 171 22.44 -2.10 25.49
CA GLU A 171 22.22 -3.08 24.43
C GLU A 171 22.21 -2.41 23.05
N ALA A 172 21.48 -1.30 22.92
CA ALA A 172 21.45 -0.51 21.69
C ALA A 172 22.85 -0.06 21.25
N LEU A 173 23.71 0.31 22.21
CA LEU A 173 25.11 0.67 21.95
C LEU A 173 25.91 -0.51 21.40
N GLY A 174 25.72 -1.70 21.98
CA GLY A 174 26.32 -2.94 21.47
C GLY A 174 25.91 -3.22 20.03
N ARG A 175 24.60 -3.08 19.74
CA ARG A 175 24.05 -3.27 18.39
C ARG A 175 24.54 -2.22 17.39
N CYS A 176 24.64 -0.95 17.79
CA CYS A 176 25.18 0.12 16.95
C CYS A 176 26.67 -0.06 16.61
N ARG A 177 27.42 -0.87 17.37
CA ARG A 177 28.80 -1.26 17.05
C ARG A 177 28.89 -2.45 16.10
N ALA A 178 27.80 -3.20 15.96
CA ALA A 178 27.69 -4.42 15.14
C ALA A 178 26.77 -4.19 13.92
N LEU A 179 26.99 -3.08 13.20
CA LEU A 179 26.20 -2.73 12.02
C LEU A 179 26.35 -3.78 10.90
N PRO A 180 25.33 -3.97 10.03
CA PRO A 180 24.08 -3.22 9.95
C PRO A 180 23.05 -3.63 11.01
N LEU A 181 22.24 -2.67 11.47
CA LEU A 181 21.16 -2.89 12.43
C LEU A 181 19.79 -2.58 11.81
N VAL A 182 18.84 -3.52 11.89
CA VAL A 182 17.45 -3.30 11.49
C VAL A 182 16.77 -2.33 12.46
N LEU A 183 16.21 -1.26 11.91
CA LEU A 183 15.44 -0.25 12.65
C LEU A 183 13.93 -0.46 12.53
N GLY A 184 13.50 -1.13 11.45
CA GLY A 184 12.13 -1.54 11.23
C GLY A 184 11.96 -2.16 9.85
N GLU A 185 10.91 -2.97 9.71
CA GLU A 185 10.55 -3.68 8.49
C GLU A 185 9.08 -3.41 8.18
N ALA A 186 8.73 -3.43 6.90
CA ALA A 186 7.38 -3.19 6.40
C ALA A 186 6.72 -1.90 6.97
N LEU A 187 7.52 -0.85 7.18
CA LEU A 187 7.04 0.42 7.71
C LEU A 187 6.26 1.19 6.63
N ASP A 188 5.18 1.84 7.04
CA ASP A 188 4.50 2.81 6.19
C ASP A 188 5.40 4.02 5.89
N ARG A 189 5.03 4.81 4.87
CA ARG A 189 5.85 5.92 4.38
C ARG A 189 6.10 6.98 5.45
N ARG A 190 5.08 7.34 6.23
CA ARG A 190 5.17 8.40 7.25
C ARG A 190 6.13 7.99 8.36
N ARG A 191 5.97 6.76 8.88
CA ARG A 191 6.82 6.22 9.94
C ARG A 191 8.26 6.01 9.46
N ALA A 192 8.44 5.49 8.26
CA ALA A 192 9.74 5.33 7.64
C ALA A 192 10.48 6.67 7.48
N GLN A 193 9.79 7.70 6.99
CA GLN A 193 10.35 9.05 6.86
C GLN A 193 10.74 9.63 8.22
N ALA A 194 9.88 9.51 9.24
CA ALA A 194 10.17 10.04 10.57
C ALA A 194 11.43 9.40 11.19
N ILE A 195 11.61 8.09 11.02
CA ILE A 195 12.83 7.39 11.46
C ILE A 195 14.04 7.84 10.65
N LYS A 196 13.89 8.00 9.32
CA LYS A 196 14.97 8.50 8.46
C LYS A 196 15.45 9.87 8.92
N ASP A 197 14.54 10.82 9.08
CA ASP A 197 14.85 12.20 9.45
C ASP A 197 15.52 12.27 10.84
N ASP A 198 15.04 11.48 11.81
CA ASP A 198 15.61 11.45 13.15
C ASP A 198 17.07 10.97 13.17
N PHE A 199 17.41 9.94 12.39
CA PHE A 199 18.79 9.44 12.30
C PHE A 199 19.68 10.34 11.42
N GLU A 200 19.15 10.92 10.34
CA GLU A 200 19.90 11.89 9.52
C GLU A 200 20.24 13.16 10.30
N ALA A 201 19.39 13.58 11.25
CA ALA A 201 19.65 14.72 12.13
C ALA A 201 20.92 14.56 13.00
N ILE A 202 21.42 13.33 13.19
CA ILE A 202 22.71 13.06 13.85
C ILE A 202 23.80 12.58 12.90
N GLY A 203 23.60 12.71 11.59
CA GLY A 203 24.57 12.27 10.59
C GLY A 203 24.76 10.75 10.56
N ALA A 204 23.81 9.97 11.06
CA ALA A 204 23.81 8.53 10.88
C ALA A 204 23.33 8.20 9.47
N ARG A 205 23.91 7.16 8.85
CA ARG A 205 23.54 6.72 7.50
C ARG A 205 22.61 5.53 7.57
N LEU A 206 21.43 5.68 6.99
CA LEU A 206 20.48 4.60 6.80
C LEU A 206 20.58 4.01 5.39
N GLN A 207 20.32 2.72 5.29
CA GLN A 207 19.89 2.06 4.07
C GLN A 207 18.37 1.93 4.14
N VAL A 208 17.69 2.47 3.14
CA VAL A 208 16.24 2.39 2.97
C VAL A 208 15.96 1.48 1.79
N ARG A 209 15.11 0.48 1.97
CA ARG A 209 14.60 -0.37 0.88
C ARG A 209 13.09 -0.19 0.80
N GLY A 210 12.63 0.47 -0.26
CA GLY A 210 11.20 0.60 -0.56
C GLY A 210 10.68 -0.60 -1.34
N PHE A 211 9.43 -0.95 -1.07
CA PHE A 211 8.74 -2.06 -1.70
C PHE A 211 7.48 -1.58 -2.39
N LYS A 212 7.36 -1.94 -3.68
CA LYS A 212 6.26 -1.49 -4.53
C LYS A 212 4.96 -2.23 -4.17
N PRO A 213 3.82 -1.53 -4.16
CA PRO A 213 2.51 -2.15 -3.95
C PRO A 213 2.16 -3.17 -5.02
N PHE A 214 2.37 -2.83 -6.29
CA PHE A 214 2.04 -3.69 -7.43
C PHE A 214 3.27 -3.98 -8.29
N PRO A 215 3.34 -5.14 -8.97
CA PRO A 215 4.52 -5.55 -9.75
C PRO A 215 4.95 -4.57 -10.84
N TRP A 216 4.01 -3.82 -11.42
CA TRP A 216 4.26 -2.87 -12.50
C TRP A 216 4.66 -1.46 -12.03
N MET A 217 4.64 -1.18 -10.72
CA MET A 217 5.04 0.11 -10.18
C MET A 217 6.57 0.22 -10.03
N ASP A 218 7.05 1.46 -9.97
CA ASP A 218 8.42 1.74 -9.56
C ASP A 218 8.60 1.54 -8.05
N ALA A 219 9.84 1.25 -7.64
CA ALA A 219 10.19 1.15 -6.23
C ALA A 219 10.00 2.53 -5.56
N PRO A 220 9.26 2.60 -4.44
CA PRO A 220 9.01 3.87 -3.78
C PRO A 220 10.28 4.37 -3.10
N VAL A 221 10.44 5.70 -3.06
CA VAL A 221 11.57 6.38 -2.40
C VAL A 221 11.06 7.27 -1.27
N LEU A 222 11.85 7.36 -0.20
CA LEU A 222 11.67 8.39 0.83
C LEU A 222 12.31 9.71 0.37
N ARG A 223 11.84 10.82 0.95
CA ARG A 223 12.37 12.16 0.68
C ARG A 223 13.64 12.44 1.47
#